data_AF-A0A849EZ64-F1
#
_entry.id   AF-A0A849EZ64-F1
#
_cell.length_a   1.000
_cell.length_b   1.000
_cell.length_c   1.000
_cell.angle_alpha   90.00
_cell.angle_beta   90.00
_cell.angle_gamma   90.00
#
_symmetry.space_group_name_H-M   'P 1'
#
loop_
_entity.id
_entity.type
_entity.pdbx_description
1 polymer ?
#
loop_
_entity_poly.entity_id
_entity_poly.type
_entity_poly.pdbx_seq_one_letter_code
_entity_poly.pdbx_strand_id
1 'polypeptide(L)'
;ANDYAYLIMGLTALGTDAGESRWLNSAQHLQDLMDADFWDPNQGGYFLTPATRPDLPVRPKEAYDGAVPSANAVALNNLVVLNRQTGLERYMKRAEQLIQALGGSVRRQPAACLHTLNGWFAVMDEP
;
A
#
# COMPACT_ATOMS: atom_id res chain seq x y z
N ALA A 1 -9.56 0.12 -3.20
CA ALA A 1 -8.11 0.05 -2.95
C ALA A 1 -7.34 -0.54 -4.13
N ASN A 2 -7.81 -1.62 -4.76
CA ASN A 2 -7.04 -2.34 -5.77
C ASN A 2 -6.59 -1.46 -6.96
N ASP A 3 -7.52 -0.77 -7.61
CA ASP A 3 -7.20 0.08 -8.77
C ASP A 3 -6.22 1.20 -8.42
N TYR A 4 -6.37 1.79 -7.24
CA TYR A 4 -5.45 2.81 -6.72
C TYR A 4 -4.05 2.22 -6.52
N ALA A 5 -3.94 1.09 -5.83
CA ALA A 5 -2.66 0.45 -5.53
C ALA A 5 -1.88 0.13 -6.82
N TYR A 6 -2.53 -0.47 -7.81
CA TYR A 6 -1.87 -0.83 -9.07
C TYR A 6 -1.57 0.39 -9.95
N LEU A 7 -2.42 1.42 -9.96
CA LEU A 7 -2.14 2.64 -10.71
C LEU A 7 -0.98 3.43 -10.09
N ILE A 8 -0.93 3.55 -8.76
CA ILE A 8 0.20 4.17 -8.05
C ILE A 8 1.49 3.41 -8.37
N MET A 9 1.47 2.06 -8.35
CA MET A 9 2.62 1.23 -8.71
C MET A 9 3.13 1.58 -10.11
N GLY A 10 2.25 1.61 -11.12
CA GLY A 10 2.62 1.99 -12.49
C GLY A 10 3.20 3.41 -12.58
N LEU A 11 2.60 4.38 -11.90
CA LEU A 11 3.06 5.77 -11.91
C LEU A 11 4.42 5.94 -11.23
N THR A 12 4.66 5.27 -10.11
CA THR A 12 5.98 5.30 -9.43
C THR A 12 7.07 4.64 -10.26
N ALA A 13 6.73 3.60 -11.06
CA ALA A 13 7.65 2.97 -11.99
C ALA A 13 7.98 3.85 -13.20
N LEU A 14 7.04 4.69 -13.67
CA LEU A 14 7.33 5.70 -14.71
C LEU A 14 8.14 6.89 -14.18
N GLY A 15 8.01 7.20 -12.90
CA GLY A 15 8.68 8.32 -12.24
C GLY A 15 10.16 8.11 -11.91
N THR A 16 10.73 6.93 -12.15
CA THR A 16 12.14 6.62 -11.83
C THR A 16 13.15 7.20 -12.82
N ASP A 17 12.72 7.60 -14.02
CA ASP A 17 13.59 8.31 -14.96
C ASP A 17 13.62 9.81 -14.66
N ALA A 18 14.84 10.36 -14.60
CA ALA A 18 15.12 11.73 -14.18
C ALA A 18 14.47 12.77 -15.12
N GLY A 19 13.20 13.10 -14.89
CA GLY A 19 12.55 14.16 -15.66
C GLY A 19 11.02 14.27 -15.55
N GLU A 20 10.29 13.27 -15.08
CA GLU A 20 8.82 13.29 -15.19
C GLU A 20 8.11 13.44 -13.84
N SER A 21 8.36 14.57 -13.16
CA SER A 21 7.72 14.97 -11.89
C SER A 21 6.19 14.82 -11.90
N ARG A 22 5.54 14.92 -13.08
CA ARG A 22 4.09 14.72 -13.23
C ARG A 22 3.60 13.35 -12.75
N TRP A 23 4.37 12.27 -12.96
CA TRP A 23 3.96 10.92 -12.57
C TRP A 23 4.10 10.71 -11.08
N LEU A 24 5.21 11.17 -10.50
CA LEU A 24 5.41 11.13 -9.05
C LEU A 24 4.37 11.99 -8.33
N ASN A 25 4.03 13.18 -8.85
CA ASN A 25 2.97 14.01 -8.28
C ASN A 25 1.60 13.32 -8.36
N SER A 26 1.31 12.65 -9.47
CA SER A 26 0.05 11.89 -9.64
C SER A 26 0.01 10.68 -8.69
N ALA A 27 1.13 9.98 -8.51
CA ALA A 27 1.25 8.87 -7.58
C ALA A 27 1.02 9.31 -6.13
N GLN A 28 1.65 10.43 -5.71
CA GLN A 28 1.42 11.01 -4.38
C GLN A 28 -0.03 11.41 -4.19
N HIS A 29 -0.64 12.09 -5.17
CA HIS A 29 -2.05 12.48 -5.09
C HIS A 29 -2.99 11.27 -4.98
N LEU A 30 -2.77 10.23 -5.77
CA LEU A 30 -3.56 9.00 -5.68
C LEU A 30 -3.32 8.27 -4.35
N GLN A 31 -2.11 8.29 -3.82
CA GLN A 31 -1.83 7.73 -2.49
C GLN A 31 -2.61 8.48 -1.41
N ASP A 32 -2.66 9.81 -1.46
CA ASP A 32 -3.43 10.62 -0.50
C ASP A 32 -4.94 10.29 -0.57
N LEU A 33 -5.49 10.12 -1.77
CA LEU A 33 -6.87 9.66 -1.95
C LEU A 33 -7.08 8.23 -1.45
N MET A 34 -6.12 7.33 -1.70
CA MET A 34 -6.19 5.95 -1.23
C MET A 34 -6.19 5.88 0.31
N ASP A 35 -5.35 6.69 0.96
CA ASP A 35 -5.32 6.86 2.41
C ASP A 35 -6.67 7.39 2.92
N ALA A 36 -7.23 8.42 2.29
CA ALA A 36 -8.49 9.03 2.73
C ALA A 36 -9.69 8.07 2.62
N ASP A 37 -9.80 7.35 1.50
CA ASP A 37 -11.01 6.59 1.17
C ASP A 37 -10.98 5.15 1.71
N PHE A 38 -9.80 4.55 1.84
CA PHE A 38 -9.67 3.12 2.09
C PHE A 38 -8.95 2.76 3.38
N TRP A 39 -8.21 3.66 4.03
CA TRP A 39 -7.51 3.33 5.26
C TRP A 39 -8.46 3.03 6.41
N ASP A 40 -8.15 2.02 7.22
CA ASP A 40 -8.81 1.74 8.49
C ASP A 40 -8.13 2.51 9.62
N PRO A 41 -8.74 3.59 10.16
CA PRO A 41 -8.13 4.39 11.20
C PRO A 41 -8.00 3.65 12.54
N ASN A 42 -8.75 2.56 12.76
CA ASN A 42 -8.78 1.86 14.04
C ASN A 42 -7.78 0.70 14.10
N GLN A 43 -7.60 -0.02 13.00
CA GLN A 43 -6.78 -1.24 12.98
C GLN A 43 -5.68 -1.21 11.91
N GLY A 44 -5.61 -0.15 11.10
CA GLY A 44 -4.72 -0.09 9.94
C GLY A 44 -5.09 -1.07 8.83
N GLY A 45 -4.38 -0.93 7.71
CA GLY A 45 -4.70 -1.62 6.46
C GLY A 45 -5.71 -0.87 5.61
N TYR A 46 -5.75 -1.21 4.33
CA TYR A 46 -6.69 -0.68 3.36
C TYR A 46 -7.84 -1.65 3.13
N PHE A 47 -9.05 -1.14 3.26
CA PHE A 47 -10.27 -1.81 2.84
C PHE A 47 -10.35 -1.94 1.32
N LEU A 48 -10.97 -3.00 0.81
CA LEU A 48 -11.20 -3.13 -0.64
C LEU A 48 -12.14 -2.05 -1.18
N THR A 49 -13.16 -1.68 -0.39
CA THR A 49 -14.22 -0.72 -0.76
C THR A 49 -14.04 0.63 -0.07
N PRO A 50 -14.42 1.74 -0.74
CA PRO A 50 -14.26 3.08 -0.18
C PRO A 50 -15.25 3.34 0.95
N ALA A 51 -14.91 4.24 1.87
CA ALA A 51 -15.75 4.59 3.02
C ALA A 51 -17.10 5.23 2.63
N THR A 52 -17.20 5.77 1.42
CA THR A 52 -18.38 6.45 0.87
C THR A 52 -19.46 5.52 0.30
N ARG A 53 -19.25 4.19 0.33
CA ARG A 53 -20.27 3.19 -0.01
C ARG A 53 -20.88 2.54 1.24
N PRO A 54 -21.94 3.14 1.83
CA PRO A 54 -22.60 2.61 3.02
C PRO A 54 -23.47 1.37 2.74
N ASP A 55 -23.69 1.02 1.47
CA ASP A 55 -24.47 -0.14 1.02
C ASP A 55 -23.76 -1.49 1.23
N LEU A 56 -22.46 -1.48 1.57
CA LEU A 56 -21.68 -2.68 1.86
C LEU A 56 -21.31 -2.74 3.36
N PRO A 57 -22.07 -3.49 4.19
CA PRO A 57 -21.85 -3.58 5.63
C PRO A 57 -20.53 -4.28 6.00
N VAL A 58 -19.95 -5.06 5.07
CA VAL A 58 -18.66 -5.72 5.26
C VAL A 58 -17.63 -5.10 4.32
N ARG A 59 -16.59 -4.49 4.91
CA ARG A 59 -15.44 -3.96 4.19
C ARG A 59 -14.24 -4.88 4.50
N PRO A 60 -13.94 -5.88 3.66
CA PRO A 60 -12.81 -6.76 3.90
C PRO A 60 -11.49 -6.01 3.68
N LYS A 61 -10.48 -6.38 4.47
CA LYS A 61 -9.07 -6.04 4.25
C LYS A 61 -8.39 -7.28 3.69
N GLU A 62 -7.92 -7.21 2.45
CA GLU A 62 -7.31 -8.35 1.79
C GLU A 62 -5.81 -8.38 2.10
N ALA A 63 -5.38 -9.43 2.80
CA ALA A 63 -3.97 -9.72 3.09
C ALA A 63 -3.46 -10.95 2.30
N TYR A 64 -4.37 -11.66 1.64
CA TYR A 64 -4.11 -12.88 0.89
C TYR A 64 -3.68 -12.53 -0.53
N ASP A 65 -2.48 -12.96 -0.91
CA ASP A 65 -2.01 -12.91 -2.28
C ASP A 65 -2.63 -14.11 -3.04
N GLY A 66 -3.47 -13.80 -4.03
CA GLY A 66 -4.12 -14.80 -4.90
C GLY A 66 -3.30 -15.06 -6.17
N ALA A 67 -3.96 -15.02 -7.33
CA ALA A 67 -3.26 -15.05 -8.63
C ALA A 67 -2.40 -13.78 -8.87
N VAL A 68 -2.72 -12.70 -8.15
CA VAL A 68 -2.00 -11.43 -8.14
C VAL A 68 -1.80 -10.99 -6.67
N PRO A 69 -0.80 -10.13 -6.40
CA PRO A 69 -0.63 -9.54 -5.08
C PRO A 69 -1.91 -8.89 -4.54
N SER A 70 -2.12 -8.96 -3.23
CA SER A 70 -3.21 -8.22 -2.59
C SER A 70 -3.01 -6.71 -2.71
N ALA A 71 -4.11 -5.95 -2.72
CA ALA A 71 -4.06 -4.48 -2.76
C ALA A 71 -3.22 -3.89 -1.60
N ASN A 72 -3.25 -4.52 -0.42
CA ASN A 72 -2.43 -4.12 0.71
C ASN A 72 -0.94 -4.40 0.50
N ALA A 73 -0.59 -5.54 -0.11
CA ALA A 73 0.81 -5.85 -0.43
C ALA A 73 1.40 -4.87 -1.45
N VAL A 74 0.63 -4.54 -2.50
CA VAL A 74 1.04 -3.53 -3.49
C VAL A 74 1.15 -2.15 -2.85
N ALA A 75 0.19 -1.76 -2.01
CA ALA A 75 0.23 -0.49 -1.28
C ALA A 75 1.46 -0.40 -0.35
N LEU A 76 1.83 -1.49 0.32
CA LEU A 76 3.05 -1.52 1.14
C LEU A 76 4.29 -1.19 0.31
N ASN A 77 4.42 -1.80 -0.88
CA ASN A 77 5.54 -1.54 -1.77
C ASN A 77 5.52 -0.07 -2.28
N ASN A 78 4.35 0.42 -2.70
CA ASN A 78 4.19 1.81 -3.14
C ASN A 78 4.63 2.81 -2.08
N LEU A 79 4.28 2.60 -0.81
CA LEU A 79 4.69 3.46 0.29
C LEU A 79 6.21 3.50 0.46
N VAL A 80 6.89 2.36 0.36
CA VAL A 80 8.35 2.29 0.39
C VAL A 80 8.96 3.04 -0.80
N VAL A 81 8.45 2.82 -2.01
CA VAL A 81 8.94 3.49 -3.22
C VAL A 81 8.71 5.01 -3.14
N LEU A 82 7.53 5.45 -2.70
CA LEU A 82 7.22 6.86 -2.52
C LEU A 82 8.11 7.51 -1.46
N ASN A 83 8.40 6.82 -0.35
CA ASN A 83 9.35 7.30 0.63
C ASN A 83 10.74 7.50 0.01
N ARG A 84 11.26 6.50 -0.71
CA ARG A 84 12.58 6.58 -1.36
C ARG A 84 12.68 7.66 -2.42
N GLN A 85 11.64 7.85 -3.22
CA GLN A 85 11.63 8.86 -4.29
C GLN A 85 11.41 10.29 -3.78
N THR A 86 10.73 10.48 -2.64
CA THR A 86 10.35 11.82 -2.14
C THR A 86 11.08 12.26 -0.87
N GLY A 87 11.66 11.32 -0.11
CA GLY A 87 12.23 11.55 1.22
C GLY A 87 11.19 11.82 2.32
N LEU A 88 9.90 11.71 2.04
CA LEU A 88 8.85 12.05 3.01
C LEU A 88 8.58 10.90 3.99
N GLU A 89 8.87 11.12 5.28
CA GLU A 89 8.69 10.13 6.36
C GLU A 89 7.26 9.60 6.51
N ARG A 90 6.25 10.38 6.09
CA ARG A 90 4.83 9.97 6.22
C ARG A 90 4.55 8.63 5.56
N TYR A 91 5.24 8.34 4.45
CA TYR A 91 5.06 7.11 3.71
C TYR A 91 5.66 5.91 4.46
N MET A 92 6.83 6.07 5.08
CA MET A 92 7.43 5.03 5.92
C MET A 92 6.58 4.75 7.16
N LYS A 93 6.11 5.80 7.85
CA LYS A 93 5.21 5.65 9.02
C LYS A 93 3.92 4.90 8.64
N ARG A 94 3.36 5.15 7.46
CA ARG A 94 2.20 4.42 6.96
C ARG A 94 2.54 2.97 6.62
N ALA A 95 3.69 2.71 6.02
CA ALA A 95 4.16 1.35 5.71
C ALA A 95 4.32 0.50 6.98
N GLU A 96 4.89 1.05 8.03
CA GLU A 96 5.02 0.41 9.35
C GLU A 96 3.65 0.06 9.94
N GLN A 97 2.69 1.00 9.93
CA GLN A 97 1.33 0.76 10.39
C GLN A 97 0.65 -0.37 9.60
N LEU A 98 0.86 -0.39 8.28
CA LEU A 98 0.32 -1.42 7.42
C LEU A 98 0.93 -2.80 7.73
N ILE A 99 2.24 -2.87 7.94
CA ILE A 99 2.94 -4.09 8.38
C ILE A 99 2.34 -4.61 9.69
N GLN A 100 2.14 -3.73 10.68
CA GLN A 100 1.54 -4.13 11.96
C GLN A 100 0.12 -4.68 11.79
N ALA A 101 -0.69 -4.06 10.94
CA ALA A 101 -2.05 -4.51 10.63
C ALA A 101 -2.06 -5.89 9.94
N LEU A 102 -1.10 -6.15 9.06
CA LEU A 102 -1.00 -7.41 8.31
C LEU A 102 -0.25 -8.51 9.06
N GLY A 103 0.52 -8.18 10.10
CA GLY A 103 1.40 -9.10 10.81
C GLY A 103 0.69 -10.34 11.37
N GLY A 104 -0.56 -10.21 11.82
CA GLY A 104 -1.37 -11.34 12.27
C GLY A 104 -1.74 -12.32 11.15
N SER A 105 -1.96 -11.83 9.93
CA SER A 105 -2.23 -12.66 8.74
C SER A 105 -0.94 -13.32 8.25
N VAL A 106 0.15 -12.55 8.16
CA VAL A 106 1.47 -13.04 7.76
C VAL A 106 1.95 -14.16 8.70
N ARG A 107 1.80 -14.02 10.02
CA ARG A 107 2.17 -15.07 10.99
C ARG A 107 1.36 -16.36 10.83
N ARG A 108 0.07 -16.24 10.50
CA ARG A 108 -0.83 -17.41 10.35
C ARG A 108 -0.63 -18.13 9.03
N GLN A 109 -0.37 -17.39 7.95
CA GLN A 109 -0.26 -17.96 6.61
C GLN A 109 0.82 -17.25 5.78
N PRO A 110 2.11 -17.46 6.10
CA PRO A 110 3.21 -16.72 5.47
C PRO A 110 3.27 -16.93 3.95
N ALA A 111 3.07 -18.17 3.49
CA ALA A 111 3.08 -18.52 2.07
C ALA A 111 1.95 -17.85 1.26
N ALA A 112 0.93 -17.34 1.94
CA ALA A 112 -0.19 -16.65 1.34
C ALA A 112 0.00 -15.12 1.30
N CYS A 113 1.12 -14.61 1.81
CA CYS A 113 1.40 -13.18 1.97
C CYS A 113 2.80 -12.81 1.45
N LEU A 114 3.31 -13.54 0.45
CA LEU A 114 4.70 -13.42 -0.02
C LEU A 114 5.06 -12.00 -0.50
N HIS A 115 4.12 -11.29 -1.15
CA HIS A 115 4.37 -9.91 -1.59
C HIS A 115 4.42 -8.93 -0.40
N THR A 116 3.60 -9.18 0.62
CA THR A 116 3.68 -8.42 1.87
C THR A 116 5.03 -8.63 2.55
N LEU A 117 5.54 -9.88 2.59
CA LEU A 117 6.85 -10.20 3.15
C LEU A 117 7.99 -9.48 2.39
N ASN A 118 7.95 -9.45 1.06
CA ASN A 118 8.94 -8.71 0.26
C ASN A 118 8.93 -7.21 0.56
N GLY A 119 7.75 -6.59 0.67
CA GLY A 119 7.64 -5.18 1.07
C GLY A 119 8.17 -4.94 2.48
N TRP A 120 7.92 -5.87 3.40
CA TRP A 120 8.40 -5.80 4.77
C TRP A 120 9.94 -5.87 4.83
N PHE A 121 10.58 -6.77 4.08
CA PHE A 121 12.04 -6.79 3.99
C PHE A 121 12.61 -5.45 3.49
N ALA A 122 11.97 -4.83 2.49
CA ALA A 122 12.41 -3.53 1.99
C ALA A 122 12.31 -2.39 3.01
N VAL A 123 11.39 -2.47 3.98
CA VAL A 123 11.30 -1.56 5.13
C VAL A 123 12.41 -1.84 6.16
N MET A 124 12.71 -3.12 6.42
CA MET A 124 13.73 -3.51 7.42
C MET A 124 15.18 -3.25 6.97
N ASP A 125 15.42 -3.25 5.66
CA ASP A 125 16.74 -2.98 5.05
C ASP A 125 17.06 -1.48 4.90
N GLU A 126 16.22 -0.57 5.40
CA GLU A 126 16.61 0.85 5.51
C GLU A 126 17.57 1.05 6.70
N PRO A 127 18.74 1.68 6.50
CA PRO A 127 19.76 1.87 7.54
C PRO A 127 19.37 2.87 8.63
#